data_AF-A0A0C2FJS2-F1
#
_entry.id   AF-A0A0C2FJS2-F1
#
_cell.length_a   1.000
_cell.length_b   1.000
_cell.length_c   1.000
_cell.angle_alpha   90.00
_cell.angle_beta   90.00
_cell.angle_gamma   90.00
#
_symmetry.space_group_name_H-M   'P 1'
#
loop_
_entity.id
_entity.type
_entity.pdbx_description
1 polymer ?
#
loop_
_entity_poly.entity_id
_entity_poly.type
_entity_poly.pdbx_seq_one_letter_code
_entity_poly.pdbx_strand_id
1 'polypeptide(L)'
;IVLLGFKPISDINFKNHIQPSRFIYPDESNVLGSACLYRALLERCWQRKMAMICRFCSRSNQKVRLVALVPHMSEKSESRSDAIRDYDFDGFHVVFLPFAEDVRDVSEKMKCPQGDWPKPSTSDVGVASAFVKKLTGSYTPSQYENP
;
A
#
# COMPACT_ATOMS: atom_id res chain seq x y z
N ILE A 1 10.67 15.42 5.29
CA ILE A 1 10.19 14.14 5.89
C ILE A 1 11.10 13.83 7.07
N VAL A 2 10.56 13.36 8.19
CA VAL A 2 11.38 13.01 9.37
C VAL A 2 11.14 11.56 9.74
N LEU A 3 12.20 10.76 9.81
CA LEU A 3 12.14 9.35 10.22
C LEU A 3 11.87 9.25 11.72
N LEU A 4 10.88 8.44 12.09
CA LEU A 4 10.53 8.17 13.48
C LEU A 4 10.96 6.76 13.93
N GLY A 5 11.00 5.81 13.00
CA GLY A 5 11.43 4.44 13.29
C GLY A 5 11.11 3.48 12.15
N PHE A 6 11.24 2.18 12.44
CA PHE A 6 10.96 1.10 11.50
C PHE A 6 9.90 0.18 12.08
N LYS A 7 9.01 -0.33 11.23
CA LYS A 7 7.94 -1.27 11.61
C LYS A 7 7.81 -2.38 10.56
N PRO A 8 7.52 -3.64 10.93
CA PRO A 8 7.25 -4.69 9.96
C PRO A 8 6.13 -4.30 8.99
N ILE A 9 6.28 -4.66 7.71
CA ILE A 9 5.25 -4.38 6.68
C ILE A 9 3.93 -5.09 7.00
N SER A 10 3.99 -6.27 7.64
CA SER A 10 2.83 -7.02 8.12
C SER A 10 1.91 -6.24 9.05
N ASP A 11 2.49 -5.29 9.80
CA ASP A 11 1.77 -4.55 10.82
C ASP A 11 1.15 -3.24 10.27
N ILE A 12 1.35 -2.98 8.98
CA ILE A 12 0.75 -1.85 8.28
C ILE A 12 -0.60 -2.27 7.73
N ASN A 13 -1.65 -1.58 8.17
CA ASN A 13 -3.00 -1.83 7.66
C ASN A 13 -3.23 -1.06 6.35
N PHE A 14 -3.08 -1.75 5.22
CA PHE A 14 -3.36 -1.20 3.88
C PHE A 14 -4.85 -1.00 3.59
N LYS A 15 -5.76 -1.57 4.39
CA LYS A 15 -7.21 -1.42 4.20
C LYS A 15 -7.70 -0.02 4.57
N ASN A 16 -7.02 0.64 5.49
CA ASN A 16 -7.38 1.98 5.95
C ASN A 16 -6.78 3.06 5.02
N HIS A 17 -7.12 2.99 3.74
CA HIS A 17 -6.65 3.95 2.74
C HIS A 17 -7.37 5.29 2.89
N ILE A 18 -6.64 6.36 3.17
CA ILE A 18 -7.20 7.71 3.34
C ILE A 18 -6.91 8.67 2.17
N GLN A 19 -5.84 8.43 1.42
CA GLN A 19 -5.46 9.27 0.29
C GLN A 19 -4.49 8.50 -0.63
N PRO A 20 -4.41 8.87 -1.92
CA PRO A 20 -3.51 8.22 -2.87
C PRO A 20 -2.07 8.18 -2.36
N SER A 21 -1.45 7.00 -2.48
CA SER A 21 -0.05 6.82 -2.15
C SER A 21 0.84 7.66 -3.06
N ARG A 22 1.98 8.11 -2.57
CA ARG A 22 3.00 8.78 -3.38
C ARG A 22 4.21 7.87 -3.58
N PHE A 23 5.13 8.28 -4.43
CA PHE A 23 6.41 7.61 -4.62
C PHE A 23 7.54 8.59 -4.32
N ILE A 24 8.56 8.16 -3.58
CA ILE A 24 9.75 8.95 -3.28
C ILE A 24 10.92 8.38 -4.05
N TYR A 25 11.74 9.27 -4.60
CA TYR A 25 13.00 8.96 -5.27
C TYR A 25 14.08 9.97 -4.79
N PRO A 26 15.36 9.58 -4.70
CA PRO A 26 16.42 10.48 -4.25
C PRO A 26 16.70 11.59 -5.25
N ASP A 27 17.15 12.73 -4.74
CA ASP A 27 17.57 13.89 -5.52
C ASP A 27 19.06 14.21 -5.22
N GLU A 28 19.93 13.54 -5.98
CA GLU A 28 21.39 13.69 -5.88
C GLU A 28 21.86 15.09 -6.26
N SER A 29 21.07 15.84 -7.03
CA SER A 29 21.42 17.19 -7.47
C SER A 29 21.38 18.20 -6.32
N ASN A 30 20.50 17.97 -5.35
CA ASN A 30 20.31 18.85 -4.20
C ASN A 30 21.15 18.40 -2.99
N VAL A 31 21.24 17.08 -2.76
CA VAL A 31 22.05 16.51 -1.67
C VAL A 31 22.92 15.37 -2.19
N LEU A 32 24.22 15.64 -2.29
CA LEU A 32 25.23 14.65 -2.67
C LEU A 32 25.25 13.48 -1.67
N GLY A 33 25.32 12.25 -2.18
CA GLY A 33 25.28 11.00 -1.42
C GLY A 33 23.87 10.51 -1.07
N SER A 34 22.83 11.27 -1.41
CA SER A 34 21.44 10.89 -1.10
C SER A 34 21.01 9.63 -1.85
N ALA A 35 21.43 9.45 -3.10
CA ALA A 35 21.14 8.24 -3.89
C ALA A 35 21.79 6.99 -3.27
N CYS A 36 23.02 7.12 -2.76
CA CYS A 36 23.73 6.02 -2.10
C CYS A 36 23.00 5.58 -0.82
N LEU A 37 22.69 6.54 0.06
CA LEU A 37 21.95 6.26 1.30
C LEU A 37 20.56 5.69 1.02
N TYR A 38 19.84 6.28 0.06
CA TYR A 38 18.52 5.83 -0.36
C TYR A 38 18.54 4.37 -0.81
N ARG A 39 19.49 4.01 -1.67
CA ARG A 39 19.62 2.65 -2.21
C ARG A 39 19.98 1.64 -1.13
N ALA A 40 20.88 2.00 -0.23
CA ALA A 40 21.21 1.17 0.94
C ALA A 40 19.99 0.96 1.86
N LEU A 41 19.20 2.00 2.12
CA LEU A 41 17.97 1.91 2.90
C LEU A 41 16.93 1.02 2.22
N LEU A 42 16.74 1.17 0.90
CA LEU A 42 15.79 0.39 0.12
C LEU A 42 16.12 -1.10 0.18
N GLU A 43 17.38 -1.47 -0.08
CA GLU A 43 17.84 -2.86 -0.03
C GLU A 43 17.64 -3.48 1.36
N ARG A 44 17.98 -2.74 2.43
CA ARG A 44 17.84 -3.24 3.80
C ARG A 44 16.39 -3.36 4.24
N CYS A 45 15.55 -2.39 3.91
CA CYS A 45 14.12 -2.42 4.22
C CYS A 45 13.42 -3.56 3.46
N TRP A 46 13.77 -3.76 2.19
CA TRP A 46 13.25 -4.85 1.36
C TRP A 46 13.63 -6.23 1.90
N GLN A 47 14.92 -6.44 2.21
CA GLN A 47 15.43 -7.70 2.76
C GLN A 47 14.78 -8.06 4.09
N ARG A 48 14.58 -7.06 4.97
CA ARG A 48 14.02 -7.26 6.31
C ARG A 48 12.49 -7.18 6.37
N LYS A 49 11.83 -6.89 5.24
CA LYS A 49 10.37 -6.64 5.17
C LYS A 49 9.92 -5.59 6.19
N MET A 50 10.69 -4.52 6.29
CA MET A 50 10.44 -3.38 7.17
C MET A 50 10.02 -2.16 6.37
N ALA A 51 9.10 -1.38 6.92
CA ALA A 51 8.75 -0.06 6.44
C ALA A 51 9.27 1.01 7.41
N MET A 52 9.58 2.19 6.88
CA MET A 52 9.97 3.34 7.70
C MET A 52 8.72 4.13 8.10
N ILE A 53 8.53 4.36 9.38
CA ILE A 53 7.48 5.24 9.89
C ILE A 53 8.03 6.65 9.94
N CYS A 54 7.35 7.58 9.28
CA CYS A 54 7.83 8.95 9.13
C CYS A 54 6.74 9.97 9.48
N ARG A 55 7.19 11.11 10.01
CA ARG A 55 6.42 12.34 10.04
C ARG A 55 6.53 13.02 8.67
N PHE A 56 5.40 13.21 8.01
CA PHE A 56 5.29 13.83 6.70
C PHE A 56 4.64 15.22 6.80
N CYS A 57 5.26 16.20 6.16
CA CYS A 57 4.72 17.55 5.99
C CYS A 57 5.12 18.01 4.59
N SER A 58 4.15 18.27 3.70
CA SER A 58 4.43 18.58 2.30
C SER A 58 4.89 20.02 2.09
N ARG A 59 4.36 20.95 2.90
CA ARG A 59 4.63 22.40 2.83
C ARG A 59 4.66 22.97 4.24
N SER A 60 5.31 24.13 4.42
CA SER A 60 5.22 24.87 5.68
C SER A 60 3.75 25.17 6.02
N ASN A 61 3.41 25.12 7.31
CA ASN A 61 2.06 25.35 7.85
C ASN A 61 0.97 24.34 7.44
N GLN A 62 1.31 23.20 6.85
CA GLN A 62 0.33 22.14 6.57
C GLN A 62 0.17 21.18 7.78
N LYS A 63 -1.02 20.59 7.95
CA LYS A 63 -1.26 19.53 8.95
C LYS A 63 -0.27 18.38 8.72
N VAL A 64 0.44 18.04 9.79
CA VAL A 64 1.38 16.93 9.83
C VAL A 64 0.62 15.61 9.66
N ARG A 65 1.18 14.69 8.88
CA ARG A 65 0.65 13.34 8.70
C ARG A 65 1.68 12.30 9.12
N LEU A 66 1.18 11.16 9.59
CA LEU A 66 1.98 9.97 9.77
C LEU A 66 1.95 9.16 8.46
N VAL A 67 3.11 8.71 7.99
CA VAL A 67 3.22 7.90 6.78
C VAL A 67 4.12 6.70 7.03
N ALA A 68 3.86 5.62 6.30
CA ALA A 68 4.77 4.50 6.14
C ALA A 68 5.42 4.56 4.76
N LEU A 69 6.76 4.56 4.73
CA LEU A 69 7.53 4.35 3.51
C LEU A 69 7.73 2.85 3.33
N VAL A 70 6.96 2.27 2.40
CA VAL A 70 6.98 0.84 2.10
C VAL A 70 7.96 0.60 0.95
N PRO A 71 9.01 -0.21 1.16
CA PRO A 71 9.98 -0.51 0.11
C PRO A 71 9.32 -1.35 -0.99
N HIS A 72 9.64 -1.02 -2.24
CA HIS A 72 9.27 -1.78 -3.43
C HIS A 72 10.51 -2.00 -4.29
N MET A 73 10.70 -3.24 -4.72
CA MET A 73 11.74 -3.61 -5.69
C MET A 73 11.14 -4.54 -6.72
N SER A 74 11.31 -4.20 -7.99
CA SER A 74 10.86 -5.02 -9.10
C SER A 74 11.68 -6.31 -9.17
N GLU A 75 11.00 -7.46 -9.10
CA GLU A 75 11.62 -8.73 -9.44
C GLU A 75 11.82 -8.78 -10.97
N LYS A 76 13.06 -8.79 -11.46
CA LYS A 76 13.34 -8.87 -12.91
C LYS A 76 13.10 -10.29 -13.42
N SER A 77 11.84 -10.69 -13.62
CA SER A 77 11.52 -11.94 -14.32
C SER A 77 11.40 -11.68 -15.82
N GLU A 78 12.06 -12.49 -16.64
CA GLU A 78 12.16 -12.38 -18.11
C GLU A 78 10.82 -12.49 -18.87
N SER A 79 9.74 -12.90 -18.20
CA SER A 79 8.44 -13.23 -18.82
C SER A 79 7.30 -12.27 -18.49
N ARG A 80 7.55 -10.96 -18.36
CA ARG A 80 6.48 -9.98 -18.06
C ARG A 80 6.08 -9.19 -19.29
N SER A 81 4.78 -9.20 -19.55
CA SER A 81 4.10 -8.37 -20.54
C SER A 81 4.47 -6.89 -20.39
N ASP A 82 4.75 -6.25 -21.53
CA ASP A 82 5.38 -4.93 -21.61
C ASP A 82 4.63 -3.80 -20.89
N ALA A 83 3.33 -3.94 -20.62
CA ALA A 83 2.53 -2.90 -19.95
C ALA A 83 2.83 -2.68 -18.45
N ILE A 84 3.37 -3.68 -17.73
CA ILE A 84 3.75 -3.52 -16.31
C ILE A 84 5.12 -2.83 -16.17
N ARG A 85 5.94 -2.85 -17.24
CA ARG A 85 7.32 -2.34 -17.24
C ARG A 85 7.39 -0.83 -17.00
N ASP A 86 6.37 -0.08 -17.39
CA ASP A 86 6.38 1.39 -17.31
C ASP A 86 6.15 1.94 -15.90
N TYR A 87 5.63 1.13 -14.97
CA TYR A 87 5.23 1.59 -13.63
C TYR A 87 5.91 0.84 -12.47
N ASP A 88 6.79 -0.12 -12.77
CA ASP A 88 7.45 -0.97 -11.78
C ASP A 88 8.83 -0.42 -11.40
N PHE A 89 8.83 0.65 -10.60
CA PHE A 89 10.04 1.37 -10.19
C PHE A 89 10.54 0.95 -8.80
N ASP A 90 11.85 0.74 -8.67
CA ASP A 90 12.47 0.49 -7.37
C ASP A 90 12.41 1.75 -6.50
N GLY A 91 11.83 1.63 -5.31
CA GLY A 91 11.79 2.75 -4.38
C GLY A 91 10.83 2.62 -3.21
N PHE A 92 10.35 3.76 -2.71
CA PHE A 92 9.45 3.77 -1.55
C PHE A 92 8.08 4.34 -1.90
N HIS A 93 7.05 3.54 -1.67
CA HIS A 93 5.68 4.03 -1.62
C HIS A 93 5.43 4.75 -0.30
N VAL A 94 4.94 5.98 -0.38
CA VAL A 94 4.46 6.76 0.76
C VAL A 94 2.99 6.40 0.98
N VAL A 95 2.75 5.53 1.95
CA VAL A 95 1.40 5.14 2.37
C VAL A 95 1.00 6.01 3.56
N PHE A 96 -0.09 6.74 3.43
CA PHE A 96 -0.56 7.60 4.51
C PHE A 96 -1.34 6.81 5.55
N LEU A 97 -0.96 6.98 6.81
CA LEU A 97 -1.58 6.28 7.93
C LEU A 97 -2.67 7.17 8.54
N PRO A 98 -3.87 6.62 8.80
CA PRO A 98 -4.94 7.36 9.47
C PRO A 98 -4.54 7.70 10.90
N PHE A 99 -4.97 8.87 11.37
CA PHE A 99 -5.07 9.13 12.80
C PHE A 99 -6.35 8.51 13.36
N ALA A 100 -6.48 8.48 14.68
CA ALA A 100 -7.69 7.98 15.35
C ALA A 100 -8.97 8.70 14.86
N GLU A 101 -8.87 10.00 14.59
CA GLU A 101 -9.97 10.84 14.06
C GLU A 101 -10.47 10.38 12.67
N ASP A 102 -9.59 9.78 11.86
CA ASP A 102 -9.89 9.37 10.49
C ASP A 102 -10.60 7.99 10.46
N VAL A 103 -10.51 7.21 11.54
CA VAL A 103 -11.11 5.87 11.64
C VAL A 103 -12.55 5.98 12.13
N ARG A 104 -13.49 5.42 11.36
CA ARG A 104 -14.92 5.39 11.72
C ARG A 104 -15.28 4.03 12.32
N ASP A 105 -15.83 4.05 13.53
CA ASP A 105 -16.41 2.87 14.15
C ASP A 105 -17.81 2.59 13.55
N VAL A 106 -17.93 1.45 12.88
CA VAL A 106 -19.19 0.97 12.28
C VAL A 106 -19.69 -0.32 12.95
N SER A 107 -19.06 -0.74 14.06
CA SER A 107 -19.33 -2.00 14.74
C SER A 107 -20.81 -2.18 15.08
N GLU A 108 -21.44 -1.13 15.63
CA GLU A 108 -22.86 -1.14 15.99
C GLU A 108 -23.77 -1.32 14.77
N LYS A 109 -23.40 -0.73 13.62
CA LYS A 109 -24.19 -0.83 12.38
C LYS A 109 -24.01 -2.18 11.68
N MET A 110 -22.92 -2.89 11.95
CA MET A 110 -22.61 -4.20 11.36
C MET A 110 -23.14 -5.36 12.21
N LYS A 111 -23.81 -5.10 13.35
CA LYS A 111 -24.50 -6.14 14.11
C LYS A 111 -25.74 -6.61 13.36
N CYS A 112 -25.95 -7.92 13.31
CA CYS A 112 -27.19 -8.47 12.77
C CYS A 112 -28.33 -8.11 13.75
N PRO A 113 -29.45 -7.53 13.29
CA PRO A 113 -30.59 -7.22 14.16
C PRO A 113 -31.14 -8.45 14.89
N GLN A 114 -30.85 -9.64 14.36
CA GLN A 114 -31.36 -10.93 14.83
C GLN A 114 -30.29 -11.75 15.59
N GLY A 115 -29.13 -11.17 15.92
CA GLY A 115 -28.05 -11.84 16.66
C GLY A 115 -26.80 -12.06 15.80
N ASP A 116 -26.52 -13.30 15.42
CA ASP A 116 -25.39 -13.65 14.57
C ASP A 116 -25.76 -13.60 13.08
N TRP A 117 -24.83 -13.18 12.23
CA TRP A 117 -25.00 -13.32 10.78
C TRP A 117 -24.99 -14.82 10.39
N PRO A 118 -25.90 -15.27 9.50
CA PRO A 118 -25.90 -16.65 9.05
C PRO A 118 -24.57 -16.97 8.36
N LYS A 119 -23.95 -18.08 8.78
CA LYS A 119 -22.71 -18.56 8.16
C LYS A 119 -23.07 -19.39 6.92
N PRO A 120 -22.41 -19.16 5.77
CA PRO A 120 -22.70 -19.91 4.55
C PRO A 120 -22.35 -21.38 4.71
N SER A 121 -23.08 -22.26 4.03
CA SER A 121 -22.73 -23.68 3.98
C SER A 121 -21.51 -23.90 3.08
N THR A 122 -20.84 -25.05 3.21
CA THR A 122 -19.73 -25.42 2.34
C THR A 122 -20.14 -25.52 0.86
N SER A 123 -21.39 -25.92 0.60
CA SER A 123 -21.99 -25.94 -0.74
C SER A 123 -22.11 -24.53 -1.32
N ASP A 124 -22.63 -23.58 -0.54
CA ASP A 124 -22.81 -22.19 -0.99
C ASP A 124 -21.48 -21.53 -1.34
N VAL A 125 -20.47 -21.75 -0.50
CA VAL A 125 -19.10 -21.25 -0.74
C VAL A 125 -18.52 -21.88 -2.02
N GLY A 126 -18.78 -23.17 -2.27
CA GLY A 126 -18.34 -23.85 -3.47
C GLY A 126 -18.96 -23.28 -4.75
N VAL A 127 -20.27 -23.05 -4.75
CA VAL A 127 -20.99 -22.43 -5.89
C VAL A 127 -20.48 -21.01 -6.14
N ALA A 128 -20.35 -20.19 -5.08
CA ALA A 128 -19.84 -18.83 -5.19
C ALA A 128 -18.38 -18.80 -5.71
N SER A 129 -17.53 -19.71 -5.24
CA SER A 129 -16.14 -19.81 -5.70
C SER A 129 -16.06 -20.18 -7.18
N ALA A 130 -16.89 -21.12 -7.64
CA ALA A 130 -16.97 -21.48 -9.05
C ALA A 130 -17.45 -20.31 -9.92
N PHE A 131 -18.40 -19.52 -9.41
CA PHE A 131 -18.89 -18.31 -10.08
C PHE A 131 -17.80 -17.24 -10.19
N VAL A 132 -17.10 -16.91 -9.10
CA VAL A 132 -15.98 -15.95 -9.11
C VAL A 132 -14.90 -16.42 -10.09
N LYS A 133 -14.54 -17.71 -10.07
CA LYS A 133 -13.53 -18.27 -10.98
C LYS A 133 -13.90 -18.12 -12.45
N LYS A 134 -15.18 -18.26 -12.81
CA LYS A 134 -15.65 -18.05 -14.19
C LYS A 134 -15.58 -16.59 -14.65
N LEU A 135 -15.73 -15.65 -13.72
CA LEU A 135 -15.72 -14.20 -14.01
C LEU A 135 -14.37 -13.53 -13.76
N THR A 136 -13.40 -14.23 -13.19
CA THR A 136 -12.07 -13.68 -12.91
C THR A 136 -11.29 -13.52 -14.21
N GLY A 137 -11.11 -12.27 -14.65
CA GLY A 137 -10.20 -11.89 -15.73
C GLY A 137 -8.91 -11.25 -15.21
N SER A 138 -7.95 -11.00 -16.11
CA SER A 138 -6.75 -10.21 -15.80
C SER A 138 -7.12 -8.74 -15.65
N TYR A 139 -6.77 -8.13 -14.51
CA TYR A 139 -6.93 -6.69 -14.29
C TYR A 139 -5.63 -5.95 -14.63
N THR A 140 -5.76 -4.86 -15.38
CA THR A 140 -4.67 -3.91 -15.63
C THR A 140 -5.15 -2.50 -15.29
N PRO A 141 -4.35 -1.64 -14.62
CA PRO A 141 -4.78 -0.28 -14.27
C PRO A 141 -5.23 0.59 -15.46
N SER A 142 -4.67 0.36 -16.65
CA SER A 142 -5.01 1.08 -17.89
C SER A 142 -6.20 0.49 -18.66
N GLN A 143 -6.84 -0.56 -18.14
CA GLN A 143 -7.93 -1.25 -18.84
C GLN A 143 -9.19 -0.40 -19.01
N TYR A 144 -9.38 0.59 -18.13
CA TYR A 144 -10.58 1.42 -18.11
C TYR A 144 -10.19 2.89 -18.26
N GLU A 145 -10.73 3.55 -19.27
CA GLU A 145 -10.63 4.99 -19.44
C GLU A 145 -11.76 5.70 -18.70
N ASN A 146 -11.57 6.99 -18.41
CA ASN A 146 -12.61 7.82 -17.81
C ASN A 146 -13.68 8.11 -18.89
N PRO A 147 -14.93 7.63 -18.73
CA PRO A 147 -16.01 7.85 -19.71
C PRO A 147 -16.36 9.34 -19.88
#